data_AF-A0A812ALE3-F1
#
_entry.id   AF-A0A812ALE3-F1
#
_cell.length_a   1.000
_cell.length_b   1.000
_cell.length_c   1.000
_cell.angle_alpha   90.00
_cell.angle_beta   90.00
_cell.angle_gamma   90.00
#
_symmetry.space_group_name_H-M   'P 1'
#
loop_
_entity.id
_entity.type
_entity.pdbx_description
1 polymer ?
#
loop_
_entity_poly.entity_id
_entity_poly.type
_entity_poly.pdbx_seq_one_letter_code
_entity_poly.pdbx_strand_id
1 'polypeptide(L)'
;MYHRLSQEPTENTPAIMECQSMAKPHQNVNIRAAIIHVMGDIIQSTGVLVAALIIKFTEQEKYKLADPICTFVFSIIVLCTTFNVLRDTICVVMEGVPQDINYKKLRSELETLDHVKMVHNLCVWSLTLNKNAVSVHLALDELVDTQIILEGATAMLRQRYKFQHITIQVERYIPTMSQCPVCLMPA
;
A
#
# COMPACT_ATOMS: atom_id res chain seq x y z
N MET A 1 47.68 40.11 -1.86
CA MET A 1 48.74 39.08 -1.98
C MET A 1 48.33 37.99 -1.00
N TYR A 2 47.61 36.93 -1.38
CA TYR A 2 47.87 35.90 -2.41
C TYR A 2 46.54 35.52 -3.11
N HIS A 3 46.45 35.71 -4.42
CA HIS A 3 46.70 34.73 -5.50
C HIS A 3 45.53 33.75 -5.74
N ARG A 4 44.65 34.18 -6.63
CA ARG A 4 43.66 33.39 -7.38
C ARG A 4 44.43 32.42 -8.29
N LEU A 5 44.16 31.12 -8.20
CA LEU A 5 44.55 30.14 -9.21
C LEU A 5 43.29 29.51 -9.79
N SER A 6 43.09 29.79 -11.07
CA SER A 6 42.15 29.11 -11.95
C SER A 6 42.58 27.65 -12.09
N GLN A 7 41.67 26.71 -11.86
CA GLN A 7 41.77 25.35 -12.39
C GLN A 7 40.48 25.03 -13.15
N GLU A 8 40.68 24.73 -14.44
CA GLU A 8 39.72 24.21 -15.40
C GLU A 8 39.26 22.78 -15.04
N PRO A 9 38.14 22.29 -15.62
CA PRO A 9 37.34 21.23 -15.03
C PRO A 9 37.98 19.87 -15.25
N THR A 10 38.09 19.09 -14.18
CA THR A 10 38.44 17.66 -14.28
C THR A 10 37.19 16.89 -14.66
N GLU A 11 37.17 16.50 -15.93
CA GLU A 11 36.36 15.45 -16.53
C GLU A 11 36.55 14.15 -15.72
N ASN A 12 35.62 13.88 -14.80
CA ASN A 12 35.31 12.56 -14.23
C ASN A 12 34.16 12.71 -13.21
N THR A 13 32.98 13.09 -13.69
CA THR A 13 31.74 12.93 -12.92
C THR A 13 31.26 11.49 -13.11
N PRO A 14 31.13 10.66 -12.05
CA PRO A 14 30.46 9.38 -12.21
C PRO A 14 29.02 9.67 -12.66
N ALA A 15 28.62 9.04 -13.76
CA ALA A 15 27.28 9.14 -14.29
C ALA A 15 26.28 8.95 -13.14
N ILE A 16 25.56 10.02 -12.82
CA ILE A 16 24.40 9.94 -11.93
C ILE A 16 23.48 8.95 -12.63
N MET A 17 23.33 7.76 -12.03
CA MET A 17 22.35 6.78 -12.46
C MET A 17 20.99 7.42 -12.26
N GLU A 18 20.48 8.06 -13.32
CA GLU A 18 19.11 8.52 -13.37
C GLU A 18 18.24 7.27 -13.22
N CYS A 19 17.73 7.07 -12.01
CA CYS A 19 16.60 6.19 -11.78
C CYS A 19 15.39 6.78 -12.52
N GLN A 20 15.33 6.56 -13.83
CA GLN A 20 14.13 6.78 -14.61
C GLN A 20 13.09 5.78 -14.12
N SER A 21 12.34 6.20 -13.10
CA SER A 21 11.07 5.62 -12.75
C SER A 21 10.19 5.73 -14.00
N MET A 22 10.12 4.66 -14.79
CA MET A 22 9.03 4.41 -15.72
C MET A 22 7.74 4.31 -14.89
N ALA A 23 7.21 5.45 -14.48
CA ALA A 23 5.87 5.57 -13.97
C ALA A 23 4.97 5.24 -15.15
N LYS A 24 4.60 3.96 -15.29
CA LYS A 24 3.39 3.59 -16.04
C LYS A 24 2.30 4.57 -15.58
N PRO A 25 1.47 5.12 -16.48
CA PRO A 25 0.34 5.95 -16.06
C PRO A 25 -0.51 5.08 -15.16
N HIS A 26 -0.33 5.24 -13.85
CA HIS A 26 -1.12 4.56 -12.85
C HIS A 26 -2.53 5.05 -13.13
N GLN A 27 -3.40 4.16 -13.58
CA GLN A 27 -4.82 4.43 -13.48
C GLN A 27 -5.05 4.75 -12.00
N ASN A 28 -5.27 6.03 -11.73
CA ASN A 28 -5.42 6.51 -10.36
C ASN A 28 -6.65 5.81 -9.82
N VAL A 29 -6.45 4.82 -8.96
CA VAL A 29 -7.52 4.15 -8.20
C VAL A 29 -8.43 5.18 -7.54
N ASN A 30 -7.87 6.32 -7.16
CA ASN A 30 -8.62 7.47 -6.66
C ASN A 30 -9.62 8.03 -7.69
N ILE A 31 -9.24 8.13 -8.97
CA ILE A 31 -10.13 8.57 -10.05
C ILE A 31 -11.21 7.52 -10.32
N ARG A 32 -10.86 6.23 -10.35
CA ARG A 32 -11.86 5.15 -10.52
C ARG A 32 -12.86 5.13 -9.37
N ALA A 33 -12.39 5.28 -8.14
CA ALA A 33 -13.23 5.39 -6.94
C ALA A 33 -14.15 6.61 -7.02
N ALA A 34 -13.61 7.78 -7.41
CA ALA A 34 -14.39 8.99 -7.59
C ALA A 34 -15.48 8.84 -8.66
N ILE A 35 -15.19 8.19 -9.80
CA ILE A 35 -16.19 7.93 -10.85
C ILE A 35 -17.32 7.04 -10.32
N ILE A 36 -16.99 5.94 -9.63
CA ILE A 36 -18.00 5.03 -9.06
C ILE A 36 -18.87 5.76 -8.03
N HIS A 37 -18.26 6.62 -7.21
CA HIS A 37 -18.97 7.44 -6.23
C HIS A 37 -19.95 8.41 -6.91
N VAL A 38 -19.47 9.19 -7.88
CA VAL A 38 -20.30 10.14 -8.65
C VAL A 38 -21.44 9.43 -9.39
N MET A 39 -21.20 8.25 -9.97
CA MET A 39 -22.27 7.45 -10.57
C MET A 39 -23.31 7.03 -9.53
N GLY A 40 -22.88 6.65 -8.32
CA GLY A 40 -23.77 6.38 -7.19
C GLY A 40 -24.65 7.59 -6.85
N ASP A 41 -24.06 8.77 -6.75
CA ASP A 41 -24.77 10.02 -6.45
C ASP A 41 -25.81 10.37 -7.53
N ILE A 42 -25.47 10.18 -8.81
CA ILE A 42 -26.40 10.42 -9.93
C ILE A 42 -27.60 9.47 -9.87
N ILE A 43 -27.36 8.18 -9.61
CA ILE A 43 -28.43 7.17 -9.49
C ILE A 43 -29.33 7.52 -8.31
N GLN A 44 -28.75 7.88 -7.17
CA GLN A 44 -29.49 8.27 -5.98
C GLN A 44 -30.34 9.53 -6.20
N SER A 45 -29.75 10.58 -6.76
CA SER A 45 -30.44 11.83 -7.06
C SER A 45 -31.60 11.61 -8.04
N THR A 46 -31.39 10.78 -9.07
CA THR A 46 -32.44 10.41 -10.03
C THR A 46 -33.56 9.61 -9.36
N GLY A 47 -33.22 8.68 -8.46
CA GLY A 47 -34.21 7.89 -7.71
C GLY A 47 -35.11 8.76 -6.83
N VAL A 48 -34.53 9.73 -6.11
CA VAL A 48 -35.29 10.70 -5.30
C VAL A 48 -36.17 11.59 -6.18
N LEU A 49 -35.65 12.08 -7.32
CA LEU A 49 -36.42 12.87 -8.27
C LEU A 49 -37.64 12.11 -8.80
N VAL A 50 -37.48 10.84 -9.18
CA VAL A 50 -38.58 9.99 -9.65
C VAL A 50 -39.61 9.76 -8.55
N ALA A 51 -39.17 9.48 -7.31
CA ALA A 51 -40.08 9.33 -6.17
C ALA A 51 -40.90 10.62 -5.91
N ALA A 52 -40.25 11.79 -5.97
CA ALA A 52 -40.92 13.09 -5.82
C ALA A 52 -41.94 13.36 -6.93
N LEU A 53 -41.63 13.01 -8.18
CA LEU A 53 -42.56 13.16 -9.31
C LEU A 53 -43.77 12.24 -9.15
N ILE A 54 -43.58 10.98 -8.74
CA ILE A 54 -44.69 10.04 -8.48
C ILE A 54 -45.62 10.60 -7.40
N ILE A 55 -45.08 11.13 -6.31
CA ILE A 55 -45.88 11.73 -5.23
C ILE A 55 -46.67 12.94 -5.74
N LYS A 56 -46.04 13.81 -6.53
CA LYS A 56 -46.68 15.03 -7.05
C LYS A 56 -47.85 14.71 -7.99
N PHE A 57 -47.69 13.74 -8.89
CA PHE A 57 -48.72 13.45 -9.90
C PHE A 57 -49.82 12.50 -9.42
N THR A 58 -49.55 11.70 -8.39
CA THR A 58 -50.50 10.65 -7.96
C THR A 58 -51.50 11.18 -6.91
N GLU A 59 -51.25 12.30 -6.20
CA GLU A 59 -52.11 12.97 -5.18
C GLU A 59 -52.84 12.05 -4.17
N GLN A 60 -52.44 10.78 -4.07
CA GLN A 60 -53.08 9.77 -3.22
C GLN A 60 -52.31 9.66 -1.90
N GLU A 61 -53.02 9.85 -0.78
CA GLU A 61 -52.45 9.77 0.58
C GLU A 61 -51.61 8.51 0.86
N LYS A 62 -51.92 7.39 0.17
CA LYS A 62 -51.19 6.12 0.30
C LYS A 62 -49.73 6.16 -0.19
N TYR A 63 -49.36 7.05 -1.11
CA TYR A 63 -48.01 7.09 -1.68
C TYR A 63 -47.06 8.07 -0.96
N LYS A 64 -47.54 8.79 0.06
CA LYS A 64 -46.70 9.68 0.89
C LYS A 64 -45.60 8.92 1.63
N LEU A 65 -45.77 7.62 1.91
CA LEU A 65 -44.75 6.77 2.53
C LEU A 65 -43.62 6.35 1.57
N ALA A 66 -43.78 6.54 0.25
CA ALA A 66 -42.78 6.14 -0.73
C ALA A 66 -41.47 6.91 -0.56
N ASP A 67 -41.53 8.18 -0.18
CA ASP A 67 -40.35 9.05 0.00
C ASP A 67 -39.49 8.64 1.21
N PRO A 68 -40.04 8.41 2.42
CA PRO A 68 -39.30 7.85 3.55
C PRO A 68 -38.68 6.47 3.25
N ILE A 69 -39.41 5.57 2.58
CA ILE A 69 -38.92 4.24 2.24
C ILE A 69 -37.76 4.34 1.23
N CYS A 70 -37.93 5.16 0.20
CA CYS A 70 -36.90 5.42 -0.81
C CYS A 70 -35.63 5.98 -0.15
N THR A 71 -35.77 6.98 0.71
CA THR A 71 -34.66 7.60 1.45
C THR A 71 -33.97 6.60 2.37
N PHE A 72 -34.72 5.75 3.06
CA PHE A 72 -34.16 4.72 3.93
C PHE A 72 -33.37 3.66 3.16
N VAL A 73 -33.90 3.18 2.04
CA VAL A 73 -33.20 2.25 1.14
C VAL A 73 -31.91 2.87 0.62
N PHE A 74 -31.95 4.12 0.14
CA PHE A 74 -30.75 4.82 -0.32
C PHE A 74 -29.74 5.04 0.80
N SER A 75 -30.19 5.40 2.01
CA SER A 75 -29.31 5.54 3.17
C SER A 75 -28.56 4.24 3.49
N ILE A 76 -29.25 3.09 3.45
CA ILE A 76 -28.61 1.77 3.64
C ILE A 76 -27.57 1.51 2.53
N ILE A 77 -27.91 1.76 1.27
CA ILE A 77 -26.99 1.55 0.14
C ILE A 77 -25.72 2.40 0.32
N VAL A 78 -25.86 3.69 0.63
CA VAL A 78 -24.73 4.61 0.87
C VAL A 78 -23.90 4.16 2.06
N LEU A 79 -24.54 3.74 3.14
CA LEU A 79 -23.85 3.27 4.33
C LEU A 79 -23.00 2.02 4.00
N CYS A 80 -23.57 1.06 3.28
CA CYS A 80 -22.86 -0.16 2.86
C CYS A 80 -21.68 0.15 1.92
N THR A 81 -21.84 1.05 0.95
CA THR A 81 -20.76 1.41 0.02
C THR A 81 -19.65 2.19 0.72
N THR A 82 -20.00 3.12 1.61
CA THR A 82 -19.04 3.94 2.36
C THR A 82 -18.28 3.11 3.39
N PHE A 83 -18.93 2.15 4.06
CA PHE A 83 -18.29 1.32 5.08
C PHE A 83 -17.10 0.52 4.54
N ASN A 84 -17.22 -0.03 3.32
CA ASN A 84 -16.12 -0.77 2.69
C ASN A 84 -14.91 0.15 2.41
N VAL A 85 -15.16 1.32 1.82
CA VAL A 85 -14.10 2.31 1.53
C VAL A 85 -13.45 2.80 2.83
N LEU A 86 -14.27 3.09 3.83
CA LEU A 86 -13.81 3.55 5.14
C LEU A 86 -12.89 2.52 5.81
N ARG A 87 -13.25 1.23 5.78
CA ARG A 87 -12.42 0.15 6.32
C ARG A 87 -11.04 0.11 5.64
N ASP A 88 -11.02 0.21 4.31
CA ASP A 88 -9.76 0.19 3.55
C ASP A 88 -8.91 1.42 3.87
N THR A 89 -9.52 2.61 3.99
CA THR A 89 -8.82 3.83 4.40
C THR A 89 -8.26 3.72 5.81
N ILE A 90 -9.02 3.19 6.76
CA ILE A 90 -8.54 2.96 8.14
C ILE A 90 -7.34 2.01 8.12
N CYS A 91 -7.39 0.93 7.32
CA CYS A 91 -6.27 0.00 7.20
C CYS A 91 -4.99 0.71 6.71
N VAL A 92 -5.09 1.57 5.69
CA VAL A 92 -3.95 2.35 5.18
C VAL A 92 -3.44 3.33 6.24
N VAL A 93 -4.32 4.06 6.92
CA VAL A 93 -3.94 5.05 7.94
C VAL A 93 -3.32 4.40 9.18
N MET A 94 -3.77 3.20 9.56
CA MET A 94 -3.19 2.42 10.64
C MET A 94 -1.91 1.70 10.25
N GLU A 95 -1.39 1.93 9.03
CA GLU A 95 -0.25 1.22 8.46
C GLU A 95 -0.45 -0.31 8.53
N GLY A 96 -1.68 -0.76 8.32
CA GLY A 96 -2.03 -2.17 8.36
C GLY A 96 -1.34 -2.98 7.26
N VAL A 97 -1.18 -4.28 7.52
CA VAL A 97 -0.69 -5.22 6.51
C VAL A 97 -1.72 -5.28 5.37
N PRO A 98 -1.32 -5.08 4.12
CA PRO A 98 -2.23 -5.10 2.98
C PRO A 98 -2.82 -6.51 2.80
N GLN A 99 -4.11 -6.58 2.43
CA GLN A 99 -4.90 -7.82 2.44
C GLN A 99 -4.39 -8.89 1.46
N ASP A 100 -3.66 -8.47 0.42
CA ASP A 100 -3.07 -9.32 -0.61
C ASP A 100 -1.76 -9.98 -0.19
N ILE A 101 -1.18 -9.60 0.97
CA ILE A 101 0.10 -10.14 1.44
C ILE A 101 -0.12 -11.12 2.60
N ASN A 102 0.28 -12.37 2.37
CA ASN A 102 0.38 -13.35 3.44
C ASN A 102 1.72 -13.20 4.16
N TYR A 103 1.67 -12.57 5.33
CA TYR A 103 2.83 -12.29 6.18
C TYR A 103 3.69 -13.53 6.50
N LYS A 104 3.06 -14.66 6.86
CA LYS A 104 3.77 -15.91 7.19
C LYS A 104 4.49 -16.49 5.98
N LYS A 105 3.83 -16.44 4.82
CA LYS A 105 4.42 -16.89 3.56
C LYS A 105 5.61 -16.02 3.15
N LEU A 106 5.47 -14.70 3.24
CA LEU A 106 6.54 -13.76 2.92
C LEU A 106 7.78 -14.01 3.77
N ARG A 107 7.60 -14.20 5.08
CA ARG A 107 8.69 -14.55 5.99
C ARG A 107 9.36 -15.87 5.59
N SER A 108 8.57 -16.92 5.40
CA SER A 108 9.12 -18.24 5.05
C SER A 108 9.93 -18.18 3.75
N GLU A 109 9.50 -17.39 2.77
CA GLU A 109 10.25 -17.21 1.53
C GLU A 109 11.56 -16.44 1.73
N LEU A 110 11.57 -15.41 2.59
CA LEU A 110 12.80 -14.71 2.97
C LEU A 110 13.77 -15.63 3.75
N GLU A 111 13.26 -16.52 4.60
CA GLU A 111 14.06 -17.51 5.33
C GLU A 111 14.61 -18.61 4.42
N THR A 112 14.00 -18.86 3.26
CA THR A 112 14.49 -19.83 2.28
C THR A 112 15.60 -19.30 1.38
N LEU A 113 15.92 -18.00 1.45
CA LEU A 113 17.03 -17.44 0.70
C LEU A 113 18.35 -18.01 1.23
N ASP A 114 19.25 -18.37 0.30
CA ASP A 114 20.55 -18.92 0.66
C ASP A 114 21.28 -17.99 1.63
N HIS A 115 21.90 -18.59 2.64
CA HIS A 115 22.68 -17.92 3.68
C HIS A 115 21.90 -17.03 4.68
N VAL A 116 20.58 -16.89 4.54
CA VAL A 116 19.74 -16.27 5.56
C VAL A 116 19.55 -17.24 6.72
N LYS A 117 20.06 -16.90 7.90
CA LYS A 117 19.88 -17.71 9.13
C LYS A 117 18.59 -17.35 9.86
N MET A 118 18.20 -16.08 9.82
CA MET A 118 17.04 -15.60 10.55
C MET A 118 16.47 -14.32 9.90
N VAL A 119 15.15 -14.23 9.88
CA VAL A 119 14.41 -13.03 9.48
C VAL A 119 13.69 -12.47 10.71
N HIS A 120 13.90 -11.19 11.00
CA HIS A 120 13.32 -10.53 12.16
C HIS A 120 12.92 -9.09 11.83
N ASN A 121 12.10 -8.50 12.71
CA ASN A 121 11.58 -7.14 12.55
C ASN A 121 10.94 -6.90 11.16
N LEU A 122 10.24 -7.92 10.64
CA LEU A 122 9.54 -7.83 9.36
C LEU A 122 8.28 -7.00 9.56
N CYS A 123 8.28 -5.79 9.00
CA CYS A 123 7.16 -4.89 9.01
C CYS A 123 6.68 -4.67 7.57
N VAL A 124 5.37 -4.79 7.37
CA VAL A 124 4.73 -4.63 6.07
C VAL A 124 3.59 -3.66 6.22
N TRP A 125 3.56 -2.64 5.37
CA TRP A 125 2.59 -1.55 5.46
C TRP A 125 1.99 -1.27 4.08
N SER A 126 0.73 -0.86 4.06
CA SER A 126 0.10 -0.25 2.91
C SER A 126 0.20 1.27 3.02
N LEU A 127 0.96 1.93 2.15
CA LEU A 127 1.06 3.40 2.12
C LEU A 127 -0.12 4.02 1.35
N THR A 128 -0.62 3.30 0.35
CA THR A 128 -1.83 3.61 -0.41
C THR A 128 -2.44 2.31 -0.94
N LEU A 129 -3.67 2.34 -1.46
CA LEU A 129 -4.34 1.19 -2.10
C LEU A 129 -3.48 0.44 -3.14
N ASN A 130 -2.49 1.11 -3.76
CA ASN A 130 -1.63 0.50 -4.78
C ASN A 130 -0.14 0.57 -4.44
N LYS A 131 0.25 1.07 -3.26
CA LYS A 131 1.66 1.20 -2.87
C LYS A 131 1.89 0.55 -1.52
N ASN A 132 2.66 -0.53 -1.53
CA ASN A 132 3.05 -1.29 -0.35
C ASN A 132 4.52 -1.01 -0.03
N ALA A 133 4.83 -0.98 1.26
CA ALA A 133 6.17 -0.84 1.79
C ALA A 133 6.53 -2.03 2.68
N VAL A 134 7.81 -2.37 2.71
CA VAL A 134 8.34 -3.41 3.59
C VAL A 134 9.67 -2.97 4.19
N SER A 135 9.84 -3.24 5.48
CA SER A 135 11.12 -3.16 6.18
C SER A 135 11.41 -4.50 6.83
N VAL A 136 12.64 -5.00 6.70
CA VAL A 136 13.01 -6.31 7.27
C VAL A 136 14.48 -6.35 7.62
N HIS A 137 14.81 -7.09 8.69
CA HIS A 137 16.18 -7.39 9.06
C HIS A 137 16.49 -8.84 8.70
N LEU A 138 17.57 -9.03 7.94
CA LEU A 138 18.09 -10.33 7.52
C LEU A 138 19.41 -10.60 8.24
N ALA A 139 19.44 -11.63 9.06
CA ALA A 139 20.65 -12.09 9.72
C ALA A 139 21.33 -13.17 8.86
N LEU A 140 22.54 -12.89 8.39
CA LEU A 140 23.31 -13.74 7.49
C LEU A 140 24.47 -14.44 8.19
N ASP A 141 24.98 -15.49 7.56
CA ASP A 141 26.25 -16.15 7.95
C ASP A 141 27.46 -15.22 7.67
N GLU A 142 28.56 -15.37 8.43
CA GLU A 142 29.71 -14.43 8.38
C GLU A 142 30.52 -14.49 7.07
N LEU A 143 30.34 -15.53 6.27
CA LEU A 143 31.21 -15.86 5.13
C LEU A 143 30.65 -15.45 3.75
N VAL A 144 29.65 -14.57 3.71
CA VAL A 144 28.83 -14.36 2.51
C VAL A 144 28.88 -12.91 2.04
N ASP A 145 28.87 -12.73 0.73
CA ASP A 145 28.68 -11.43 0.12
C ASP A 145 27.26 -10.92 0.37
N THR A 146 27.15 -9.92 1.25
CA THR A 146 25.89 -9.33 1.67
C THR A 146 25.15 -8.66 0.51
N GLN A 147 25.87 -8.19 -0.50
CA GLN A 147 25.29 -7.46 -1.63
C GLN A 147 24.46 -8.39 -2.53
N ILE A 148 24.95 -9.61 -2.79
CA ILE A 148 24.24 -10.60 -3.60
C ILE A 148 22.91 -10.97 -2.95
N ILE A 149 22.91 -11.18 -1.63
CA ILE A 149 21.69 -11.54 -0.89
C ILE A 149 20.72 -10.37 -0.85
N LEU A 150 21.21 -9.14 -0.64
CA LEU A 150 20.40 -7.94 -0.66
C LEU A 150 19.71 -7.74 -2.01
N GLU A 151 20.43 -7.92 -3.11
CA GLU A 151 19.88 -7.83 -4.47
C GLU A 151 18.86 -8.92 -4.75
N GLY A 152 19.14 -10.17 -4.38
CA GLY A 152 18.22 -11.30 -4.53
C GLY A 152 16.93 -11.11 -3.74
N ALA A 153 17.03 -10.71 -2.46
CA ALA A 153 15.89 -10.41 -1.61
C ALA A 153 15.07 -9.22 -2.17
N THR A 154 15.74 -8.15 -2.61
CA THR A 154 15.08 -6.99 -3.20
C THR A 154 14.35 -7.37 -4.49
N ALA A 155 14.98 -8.17 -5.37
CA ALA A 155 14.37 -8.64 -6.60
C ALA A 155 13.14 -9.50 -6.32
N MET A 156 13.21 -10.43 -5.37
CA MET A 156 12.08 -11.25 -4.96
C MET A 156 10.90 -10.39 -4.46
N LEU A 157 11.18 -9.43 -3.57
CA LEU A 157 10.16 -8.53 -3.01
C LEU A 157 9.50 -7.65 -4.08
N ARG A 158 10.27 -7.15 -5.05
CA ARG A 158 9.72 -6.37 -6.18
C ARG A 158 8.93 -7.22 -7.16
N GLN A 159 9.45 -8.37 -7.58
CA GLN A 159 8.87 -9.14 -8.67
C GLN A 159 7.65 -9.95 -8.21
N ARG A 160 7.71 -10.58 -7.03
CA ARG A 160 6.65 -11.47 -6.55
C ARG A 160 5.57 -10.73 -5.77
N TYR A 161 5.98 -9.76 -4.93
CA TYR A 161 5.09 -9.06 -4.00
C TYR A 161 4.81 -7.61 -4.39
N LYS A 162 5.48 -7.08 -5.42
CA LYS A 162 5.25 -5.74 -5.98
C LYS A 162 5.44 -4.61 -4.97
N PHE A 163 6.30 -4.79 -3.96
CA PHE A 163 6.67 -3.71 -3.05
C PHE A 163 7.38 -2.58 -3.79
N GLN A 164 6.92 -1.35 -3.57
CA GLN A 164 7.53 -0.15 -4.18
C GLN A 164 8.64 0.41 -3.31
N HIS A 165 8.44 0.38 -2.00
CA HIS A 165 9.43 0.81 -1.01
C HIS A 165 9.92 -0.41 -0.24
N ILE A 166 11.21 -0.69 -0.35
CA ILE A 166 11.86 -1.86 0.27
C ILE A 166 13.07 -1.34 1.02
N THR A 167 13.10 -1.62 2.31
CA THR A 167 14.26 -1.40 3.16
C THR A 167 14.65 -2.75 3.75
N ILE A 168 15.90 -3.16 3.50
CA ILE A 168 16.43 -4.41 4.04
C ILE A 168 17.68 -4.03 4.83
N GLN A 169 17.66 -4.34 6.13
CA GLN A 169 18.83 -4.23 6.97
C GLN A 169 19.52 -5.58 7.04
N VAL A 170 20.78 -5.62 6.62
CA VAL A 170 21.58 -6.85 6.66
C VAL A 170 22.44 -6.84 7.91
N GLU A 171 22.33 -7.89 8.71
CA GLU A 171 23.05 -8.07 9.97
C GLU A 171 23.81 -9.40 9.96
N ARG A 172 24.85 -9.50 10.80
CA ARG A 172 25.49 -10.79 11.06
C ARG A 172 24.67 -11.55 12.08
N TYR A 173 24.48 -12.84 11.84
CA TYR A 173 23.78 -13.69 12.78
C TYR A 173 24.58 -13.84 14.09
N ILE A 174 23.94 -13.47 15.20
CA ILE A 174 24.48 -13.68 16.55
C ILE A 174 23.50 -14.58 17.30
N PRO A 175 23.95 -15.66 17.98
CA PRO A 175 23.05 -16.61 18.65
C PRO A 175 22.07 -15.97 19.65
N THR A 176 22.45 -14.86 20.30
CA THR A 176 21.59 -14.09 21.22
C THR A 176 20.36 -13.49 20.56
N MET A 177 20.36 -13.31 19.23
CA MET A 177 19.19 -12.79 18.50
C MET A 177 17.99 -13.73 18.59
N SER A 178 18.21 -15.05 18.73
CA SER A 178 17.14 -16.05 18.90
C SER A 178 16.33 -15.89 20.19
N GLN A 179 16.88 -15.16 21.17
CA GLN A 179 16.30 -14.95 22.50
C GLN A 179 15.82 -13.51 22.70
N CYS A 180 15.87 -12.67 21.65
CA CYS A 180 15.51 -11.26 21.78
C CYS A 180 13.98 -11.06 21.76
N PRO A 181 13.37 -10.51 22.82
CA PRO A 181 11.92 -10.33 22.91
C PRO A 181 11.37 -9.31 21.90
N VAL A 182 12.21 -8.40 21.40
CA VAL A 182 11.84 -7.40 20.38
C VAL A 182 11.96 -7.98 18.97
N CYS A 183 12.86 -8.93 18.75
CA CYS A 183 13.01 -9.61 17.46
C CYS A 183 12.03 -10.77 17.28
N LEU A 184 11.53 -11.32 18.39
CA LEU A 184 10.43 -12.26 18.41
C LEU A 184 9.14 -11.55 17.98
N MET A 185 8.39 -12.20 17.09
CA MET A 185 7.20 -11.59 16.49
C MET A 185 6.15 -11.23 17.54
N PRO A 186 5.43 -10.11 17.34
CA PRO A 186 4.15 -9.95 17.99
C PRO A 186 3.23 -11.11 17.56
N ALA A 187 2.57 -11.72 18.54
CA ALA A 187 1.71 -12.90 18.37
C ALA A 187 0.49 -12.60 17.48
#